data_AF-A0A382N9I2-F1
#
_entry.id   AF-A0A382N9I2-F1
#
_cell.length_a   1.000
_cell.length_b   1.000
_cell.length_c   1.000
_cell.angle_alpha   90.00
_cell.angle_beta   90.00
_cell.angle_gamma   90.00
#
_symmetry.space_group_name_H-M   'P 1'
#
loop_
_entity.id
_entity.type
_entity.pdbx_description
1 polymer ?
#
loop_
_entity_poly.entity_id
_entity_poly.type
_entity_poly.pdbx_seq_one_letter_code
_entity_poly.pdbx_strand_id
1 'polypeptide(L)'
;MDERKPEVIDYDIYFESLQSETDEVYDIVNRCRAQGLDPELSCEIPQASDLADRTQKLLEFLHPRNTAEQIRELTVIHDGNRELVALDIARIVTAETFLYGQSRKCLE
;
A
#
# COMPACT_ATOMS: atom_id res chain seq x y z
N MET A 1 33.38 -18.97 13.02
CA MET A 1 32.05 -18.35 12.77
C MET A 1 31.99 -18.15 11.27
N ASP A 2 31.18 -18.93 10.59
CA ASP A 2 31.12 -18.97 9.12
C ASP A 2 30.46 -17.68 8.63
N GLU A 3 31.28 -16.73 8.12
CA GLU A 3 30.83 -15.48 7.51
C GLU A 3 30.25 -15.74 6.11
N ARG A 4 29.21 -16.58 6.03
CA ARG A 4 28.43 -16.68 4.80
C ARG A 4 27.62 -15.39 4.63
N LYS A 5 28.22 -14.41 3.97
CA LYS A 5 27.47 -13.32 3.34
C LYS A 5 26.67 -13.96 2.20
N PRO A 6 25.33 -13.87 2.20
CA PRO A 6 24.57 -14.32 1.04
C PRO A 6 25.00 -13.47 -0.16
N GLU A 7 25.67 -14.10 -1.13
CA GLU A 7 25.90 -13.48 -2.43
C GLU A 7 24.59 -13.57 -3.21
N VAL A 8 23.83 -12.49 -3.19
CA VAL A 8 22.68 -12.32 -4.08
C VAL A 8 23.25 -12.04 -5.47
N ILE A 9 23.19 -13.05 -6.34
CA ILE A 9 23.72 -13.02 -7.71
C ILE A 9 22.93 -12.02 -8.58
N ASP A 10 21.62 -11.93 -8.32
CA ASP A 10 20.70 -11.01 -8.96
C ASP A 10 19.54 -10.68 -8.00
N TYR A 11 19.36 -9.40 -7.68
CA TYR A 11 18.29 -8.95 -6.78
C TYR A 11 16.92 -9.02 -7.45
N ASP A 12 16.84 -8.85 -8.76
CA ASP A 12 15.57 -8.85 -9.48
C ASP A 12 14.97 -10.25 -9.45
N ILE A 13 15.78 -11.28 -9.77
CA ILE A 13 15.37 -12.69 -9.67
C ILE A 13 14.93 -13.04 -8.24
N TYR A 14 15.65 -12.54 -7.23
CA TYR A 14 15.31 -12.78 -5.83
C TYR A 14 13.96 -12.15 -5.43
N PHE A 15 13.72 -10.90 -5.81
CA PHE A 15 12.45 -10.23 -5.51
C PHE A 15 11.30 -10.86 -6.29
N GLU A 16 11.51 -11.27 -7.54
CA GLU A 16 10.52 -11.98 -8.34
C GLU A 16 10.16 -13.33 -7.70
N SER A 17 11.13 -14.10 -7.20
CA SER A 17 10.82 -15.36 -6.53
C SER A 17 10.01 -15.15 -5.25
N LEU A 18 10.38 -14.15 -4.44
CA LEU A 18 9.62 -13.80 -3.23
C LEU A 18 8.19 -13.37 -3.58
N GLN A 19 8.01 -12.56 -4.62
CA GLN A 19 6.70 -12.09 -5.04
C GLN A 19 5.84 -13.26 -5.55
N SER A 20 6.40 -14.14 -6.40
CA SER A 20 5.70 -15.31 -6.92
C SER A 20 5.23 -16.25 -5.81
N GLU A 21 6.12 -16.60 -4.87
CA GLU A 21 5.76 -17.46 -3.73
C GLU A 21 4.72 -16.80 -2.81
N THR A 22 4.82 -15.47 -2.62
CA THR A 22 3.83 -14.71 -1.86
C THR A 22 2.46 -14.75 -2.54
N ASP A 23 2.39 -14.54 -3.85
CA ASP A 23 1.14 -14.54 -4.61
C ASP A 23 0.46 -15.92 -4.57
N GLU A 24 1.23 -17.01 -4.69
CA GLU A 24 0.71 -18.37 -4.52
C GLU A 24 0.04 -18.60 -3.16
N VAL A 25 0.63 -18.07 -2.08
CA VAL A 25 0.06 -18.14 -0.74
C VAL A 25 -1.23 -17.31 -0.64
N TYR A 26 -1.25 -16.11 -1.21
CA TYR A 26 -2.45 -15.27 -1.24
C TYR A 26 -3.60 -15.91 -2.02
N ASP A 27 -3.31 -16.62 -3.11
CA ASP A 27 -4.31 -17.38 -3.87
C ASP A 27 -4.92 -18.52 -3.04
N ILE A 28 -4.12 -19.20 -2.22
CA ILE A 28 -4.63 -20.20 -1.27
C ILE A 28 -5.55 -19.53 -0.24
N VAL A 29 -5.10 -18.42 0.37
CA VAL A 29 -5.88 -17.70 1.38
C VAL A 29 -7.22 -17.22 0.81
N ASN A 30 -7.22 -16.64 -0.38
CA ASN A 30 -8.44 -16.15 -1.02
C ASN A 30 -9.41 -17.30 -1.38
N ARG A 31 -8.91 -18.45 -1.84
CA ARG A 31 -9.75 -19.64 -2.05
C ARG A 31 -10.37 -20.18 -0.76
N CYS A 32 -9.64 -20.12 0.35
CA CYS A 32 -10.16 -20.51 1.66
C CYS A 32 -11.23 -19.52 2.15
N ARG A 33 -10.94 -18.22 2.10
CA ARG A 33 -11.86 -17.17 2.57
C ARG A 33 -13.13 -17.07 1.75
N ALA A 34 -13.07 -17.35 0.45
CA ALA A 34 -14.24 -17.41 -0.43
C ALA A 34 -15.28 -18.48 -0.02
N GLN A 35 -14.92 -19.42 0.88
CA GLN A 35 -15.87 -20.39 1.43
C GLN A 35 -16.84 -19.77 2.46
N GLY A 36 -16.61 -18.53 2.89
CA GLY A 36 -17.50 -17.79 3.79
C GLY A 36 -17.48 -18.27 5.24
N LEU A 37 -16.36 -18.84 5.68
CA LEU A 37 -16.16 -19.32 7.06
C LEU A 37 -15.49 -18.29 7.98
N ASP A 38 -14.98 -17.20 7.40
CA ASP A 38 -14.30 -16.09 8.07
C ASP A 38 -15.10 -14.79 7.95
N PRO A 39 -14.79 -13.73 8.74
CA PRO A 39 -15.49 -12.44 8.68
C PRO A 39 -15.48 -11.78 7.30
N GLU A 40 -14.42 -11.99 6.52
CA GLU A 40 -14.21 -11.40 5.20
C GLU A 40 -13.96 -12.48 4.15
N LEU A 41 -14.54 -12.28 2.95
CA LEU A 41 -14.48 -13.22 1.82
C LEU A 41 -13.16 -13.19 1.06
N SER A 42 -12.27 -12.24 1.37
CA SER A 42 -10.96 -12.06 0.78
C SER A 42 -9.91 -11.79 1.84
N CYS A 43 -8.63 -11.94 1.49
CA CYS A 43 -7.53 -11.62 2.40
C CYS A 43 -7.61 -10.16 2.89
N GLU A 44 -7.67 -9.98 4.20
CA GLU A 44 -7.76 -8.67 4.86
C GLU A 44 -6.41 -7.93 4.91
N ILE A 45 -5.30 -8.64 4.70
CA ILE A 45 -3.96 -8.07 4.76
C ILE A 45 -3.56 -7.66 3.35
N PRO A 46 -3.48 -6.35 3.01
CA PRO A 46 -3.08 -5.93 1.68
C PRO A 46 -1.57 -6.08 1.48
N GLN A 47 -1.16 -6.60 0.33
CA GLN A 47 0.23 -6.52 -0.12
C GLN A 47 0.57 -5.09 -0.52
N ALA A 48 1.81 -4.64 -0.28
CA ALA A 48 2.27 -3.32 -0.72
C ALA A 48 3.74 -3.35 -1.15
N SER A 49 4.06 -2.69 -2.25
CA SER A 49 5.41 -2.72 -2.84
C SER A 49 6.38 -1.71 -2.23
N ASP A 50 5.87 -0.58 -1.72
CA ASP A 50 6.67 0.48 -1.13
C ASP A 50 5.95 1.23 0.00
N LEU A 51 6.61 2.27 0.55
CA LEU A 51 6.04 3.11 1.61
C LEU A 51 4.76 3.84 1.14
N ALA A 52 4.74 4.34 -0.09
CA ALA A 52 3.63 5.12 -0.62
C ALA A 52 2.37 4.26 -0.79
N ASP A 53 2.54 3.05 -1.32
CA ASP A 53 1.49 2.05 -1.50
C ASP A 53 0.93 1.57 -0.15
N ARG A 54 1.79 1.38 0.85
CA ARG A 54 1.35 1.10 2.24
C ARG A 54 0.46 2.21 2.78
N THR A 55 0.85 3.48 2.63
CA THR A 55 0.05 4.61 3.12
C THR A 55 -1.34 4.64 2.48
N GLN A 56 -1.43 4.42 1.17
CA GLN A 56 -2.71 4.38 0.47
C GLN A 56 -3.58 3.20 0.90
N LYS A 57 -3.02 1.99 0.96
CA LYS A 57 -3.77 0.76 1.24
C LYS A 57 -4.25 0.67 2.69
N LEU A 58 -3.50 1.20 3.65
CA LEU A 58 -3.85 1.14 5.07
C LEU A 58 -5.02 2.04 5.46
N LEU A 59 -5.32 3.09 4.69
CA LEU A 59 -6.32 4.09 5.05
C LEU A 59 -7.47 4.07 4.02
N GLU A 60 -8.64 3.55 4.43
CA GLU A 60 -9.80 3.38 3.54
C GLU A 60 -10.21 4.66 2.80
N PHE A 61 -10.15 5.81 3.47
CA PHE A 61 -10.50 7.07 2.82
C PHE A 61 -9.52 7.43 1.68
N LEU A 62 -8.31 6.89 1.65
CA LEU A 62 -7.35 7.11 0.57
C LEU A 62 -7.54 6.15 -0.62
N HIS A 63 -8.33 5.08 -0.48
CA HIS A 63 -8.56 4.10 -1.55
C HIS A 63 -9.07 4.69 -2.87
N PRO A 64 -10.04 5.64 -2.89
CA PRO A 64 -10.50 6.25 -4.14
C PRO A 64 -9.55 7.33 -4.69
N ARG A 65 -8.42 7.59 -4.02
CA ARG A 65 -7.47 8.66 -4.36
C ARG A 65 -6.21 8.09 -4.98
N ASN A 66 -5.44 8.98 -5.60
CA ASN A 66 -4.16 8.64 -6.20
C ASN A 66 -2.96 8.97 -5.29
N THR A 67 -3.12 8.74 -3.98
CA THR A 67 -2.20 9.26 -2.94
C THR A 67 -0.79 8.66 -3.08
N ALA A 68 -0.67 7.39 -3.45
CA ALA A 68 0.62 6.73 -3.59
C ALA A 68 1.45 7.34 -4.72
N GLU A 69 0.85 7.66 -5.87
CA GLU A 69 1.53 8.33 -6.98
C GLU A 69 1.95 9.75 -6.58
N GLN A 70 1.04 10.51 -5.95
CA GLN A 70 1.33 11.85 -5.42
C GLN A 70 2.51 11.84 -4.42
N ILE A 71 2.60 10.83 -3.54
CA ILE A 71 3.73 10.69 -2.60
C ILE A 71 5.03 10.49 -3.37
N ARG A 72 5.05 9.63 -4.40
CA ARG A 72 6.26 9.37 -5.19
C ARG A 72 6.72 10.63 -5.92
N GLU A 73 5.80 11.34 -6.56
CA GLU A 73 6.09 12.60 -7.26
C GLU A 73 6.66 13.66 -6.30
N LEU A 74 5.99 13.90 -5.17
CA LEU A 74 6.41 14.89 -4.19
C LEU A 74 7.74 14.50 -3.53
N THR A 75 8.02 13.21 -3.36
CA THR A 75 9.32 12.75 -2.84
C THR A 75 10.45 13.15 -3.78
N VAL A 76 10.26 13.11 -5.10
CA VAL A 76 11.24 13.60 -6.08
C VAL A 76 11.36 15.12 -6.02
N ILE A 77 10.25 15.84 -5.93
CA ILE A 77 10.22 17.31 -5.89
C ILE A 77 10.95 17.85 -4.64
N HIS A 78 10.77 17.20 -3.49
CA HIS A 78 11.33 17.60 -2.21
C HIS A 78 12.67 16.94 -1.88
N ASP A 79 13.34 16.34 -2.86
CA ASP A 79 14.66 15.69 -2.70
C ASP A 79 14.69 14.68 -1.53
N GLY A 80 13.61 13.89 -1.41
CA GLY A 80 13.46 12.89 -0.37
C GLY A 80 13.03 13.41 1.01
N ASN A 81 12.78 14.71 1.19
CA ASN A 81 12.32 15.28 2.46
C ASN A 81 10.86 14.86 2.77
N ARG A 82 10.72 13.95 3.73
CA ARG A 82 9.43 13.30 4.05
C ARG A 82 8.44 14.24 4.73
N GLU A 83 8.94 15.19 5.50
CA GLU A 83 8.13 16.16 6.24
C GLU A 83 7.40 17.11 5.28
N LEU A 84 8.10 17.62 4.27
CA LEU A 84 7.49 18.46 3.24
C LEU A 84 6.48 17.68 2.39
N VAL A 85 6.81 16.45 2.00
CA VAL A 85 5.88 15.55 1.29
C VAL A 85 4.60 15.34 2.10
N ALA A 86 4.72 15.07 3.40
CA ALA A 86 3.56 14.84 4.26
C ALA A 86 2.65 16.09 4.37
N LEU A 87 3.25 17.29 4.46
CA LEU A 87 2.49 18.54 4.50
C LEU A 87 1.74 18.78 3.19
N ASP A 88 2.37 18.54 2.04
CA ASP A 88 1.72 18.73 0.75
C ASP A 88 0.63 17.69 0.48
N ILE A 89 0.84 16.43 0.84
CA ILE A 89 -0.20 15.40 0.78
C ILE A 89 -1.38 15.77 1.67
N ALA A 90 -1.14 16.27 2.88
CA ALA A 90 -2.23 16.73 3.76
C ALA A 90 -3.05 17.86 3.11
N ARG A 91 -2.41 18.79 2.40
CA ARG A 91 -3.10 19.86 1.66
C ARG A 91 -3.91 19.30 0.50
N ILE A 92 -3.36 18.37 -0.27
CA ILE A 92 -4.04 17.73 -1.40
C ILE A 92 -5.27 16.96 -0.91
N VAL A 93 -5.10 16.07 0.07
CA VAL A 93 -6.19 15.28 0.65
C VAL A 93 -7.29 16.17 1.21
N THR A 94 -6.93 17.28 1.87
CA THR A 94 -7.90 18.26 2.37
C THR A 94 -8.68 18.90 1.22
N ALA A 95 -8.00 19.36 0.17
CA ALA A 95 -8.63 19.97 -0.99
C ALA A 95 -9.55 18.97 -1.73
N GLU A 96 -9.08 17.75 -1.97
CA GLU A 96 -9.88 16.69 -2.59
C GLU A 96 -11.10 16.33 -1.74
N THR A 97 -10.95 16.27 -0.42
CA THR A 97 -12.08 16.05 0.50
C THR A 97 -13.10 17.18 0.40
N PHE A 98 -12.66 18.42 0.30
CA PHE A 98 -13.55 19.57 0.16
C PHE A 98 -14.29 19.58 -1.19
N LEU A 99 -13.59 19.25 -2.28
CA LEU A 99 -14.13 19.30 -3.64
C LEU A 99 -15.00 18.08 -3.99
N TYR A 100 -14.58 16.89 -3.57
CA TYR A 100 -15.18 15.62 -4.00
C TYR A 100 -15.76 14.81 -2.84
N GLY A 101 -15.56 15.23 -1.60
CA GLY A 101 -16.08 14.52 -0.44
C GLY A 101 -17.61 14.55 -0.39
N GLN A 102 -18.21 13.38 -0.24
CA GLN A 102 -19.63 13.26 0.06
C GLN A 102 -19.84 13.44 1.56
N SER A 103 -20.42 14.57 1.98
CA SER A 103 -20.88 14.74 3.35
C SER A 103 -22.08 13.83 3.60
N ARG A 104 -21.93 12.85 4.50
CA ARG A 104 -23.04 12.06 5.00
C ARG A 104 -23.41 12.59 6.39
N LYS A 105 -24.70 12.84 6.63
CA LYS A 105 -25.18 13.04 8.00
C LYS A 105 -24.94 11.75 8.78
N CYS A 106 -24.47 11.86 10.02
CA CYS A 106 -24.53 10.74 10.94
C CYS A 106 -25.97 10.27 11.07
N LEU A 107 -26.17 8.95 11.10
CA LEU A 107 -27.45 8.37 11.44
C LEU A 107 -27.79 8.78 12.88
N GLU A 108 -29.03 9.23 13.12
CA GLU A 108 -29.55 9.58 14.45
C GLU A 108 -29.47 8.41 15.43
#